data_AF-A0A948E849-F1
#
_entry.id   AF-A0A948E849-F1
#
_cell.length_a   1.000
_cell.length_b   1.000
_cell.length_c   1.000
_cell.angle_alpha   90.00
_cell.angle_beta   90.00
_cell.angle_gamma   90.00
#
_symmetry.space_group_name_H-M   'P 1'
#
loop_
_entity.id
_entity.type
_entity.pdbx_description
1 polymer ?
#
loop_
_entity_poly.entity_id
_entity_poly.type
_entity_poly.pdbx_seq_one_letter_code
_entity_poly.pdbx_strand_id
1 'polypeptide(L)'
;MLIFALIAQFLSPSFQLPYPCGKIPSGMSCVPGGWFIRGANDQRRDQRPRAKIYVNTFLLDRYEVTAGEYDRCVLEGRCVYQKTNYNHFSHDDQPKVGLSWYAARNYCRVMGKDLPTEAQWEKAARGPDGEKNPWGNESATCSLAVIMNKKGRGCGAKAVSREKGRTADVGSRPVGRYGLYDMI
;
A
#
# COMPACT_ATOMS: atom_id res chain seq x y z
N MET A 1 -12.79 53.82 18.99
CA MET A 1 -12.27 52.87 19.99
C MET A 1 -11.84 51.60 19.26
N LEU A 2 -10.56 51.53 18.88
CA LEU A 2 -9.96 50.42 18.15
C LEU A 2 -9.34 49.47 19.18
N ILE A 3 -9.83 48.24 19.24
CA ILE A 3 -9.20 47.17 20.04
C ILE A 3 -8.18 46.51 19.11
N PHE A 4 -6.90 46.86 19.26
CA PHE A 4 -5.79 46.10 18.69
C PHE A 4 -5.45 44.96 19.65
N ALA A 5 -5.64 43.71 19.21
CA ALA A 5 -5.10 42.54 19.91
C ALA A 5 -3.73 42.20 19.32
N LEU A 6 -2.68 42.32 20.13
CA LEU A 6 -1.36 41.78 19.84
C LEU A 6 -1.42 40.26 19.99
N ILE A 7 -1.35 39.53 18.87
CA ILE A 7 -1.07 38.09 18.92
C ILE A 7 0.41 37.95 19.29
N ALA A 8 0.68 37.47 20.50
CA ALA A 8 2.01 37.01 20.88
C ALA A 8 2.40 35.89 19.92
N GLN A 9 3.31 36.19 18.99
CA GLN A 9 3.97 35.19 18.18
C GLN A 9 4.90 34.40 19.09
N PHE A 10 4.36 33.41 19.81
CA PHE A 10 5.16 32.27 20.14
C PHE A 10 5.52 31.62 18.81
N LEU A 11 6.75 31.84 18.36
CA LEU A 11 7.41 31.06 17.33
C LEU A 11 7.41 29.61 17.81
N SER A 12 6.30 28.89 17.59
CA SER A 12 6.28 27.44 17.65
C SER A 12 7.40 26.92 16.74
N PRO A 13 8.07 25.81 17.09
CA PRO A 13 9.00 25.18 16.16
C PRO A 13 8.22 24.99 14.87
N SER A 14 8.71 25.61 13.80
CA SER A 14 8.14 25.59 12.47
C SER A 14 7.68 24.17 12.16
N PHE A 15 6.36 23.97 12.05
CA PHE A 15 5.80 22.75 11.46
C PHE A 15 6.25 22.73 10.01
N GLN A 16 7.47 22.22 9.78
CA GLN A 16 8.10 22.18 8.48
C GLN A 16 7.45 21.01 7.74
N LEU A 17 6.35 21.32 7.06
CA LEU A 17 5.73 20.40 6.13
C LEU A 17 6.60 20.32 4.87
N PRO A 18 6.88 19.11 4.35
CA PRO A 18 6.56 17.79 4.89
C PRO A 18 7.54 17.35 5.99
N TYR A 19 7.03 16.72 7.04
CA TYR A 19 7.88 16.11 8.08
C TYR A 19 8.86 15.13 7.42
N PRO A 20 10.18 15.25 7.64
CA PRO A 20 11.14 14.33 7.04
C PRO A 20 10.86 12.90 7.51
N CYS A 21 11.16 11.94 6.64
CA CYS A 21 11.19 10.54 7.03
C CYS A 21 12.13 10.39 8.23
N GLY A 22 11.57 10.10 9.40
CA GLY A 22 12.36 9.83 10.60
C GLY A 22 13.12 8.51 10.49
N LYS A 23 13.42 7.88 11.63
CA LYS A 23 13.99 6.52 11.63
C LYS A 23 13.00 5.54 10.99
N ILE A 24 13.40 4.90 9.89
CA ILE A 24 12.59 3.92 9.16
C ILE A 24 12.89 2.52 9.72
N PRO A 25 11.90 1.78 10.27
CA PRO A 25 12.06 0.39 10.68
C PRO A 25 12.42 -0.51 9.49
N SER A 26 13.11 -1.62 9.76
CA SER A 26 13.38 -2.64 8.73
C SER A 26 12.07 -3.13 8.11
N GLY A 27 12.07 -3.33 6.80
CA GLY A 27 10.89 -3.79 6.04
C GLY A 27 9.87 -2.69 5.69
N MET A 28 10.06 -1.45 6.14
CA MET A 28 9.18 -0.32 5.80
C MET A 28 9.85 0.67 4.85
N SER A 29 9.03 1.43 4.15
CA SER A 29 9.40 2.53 3.28
C SER A 29 8.68 3.80 3.71
N CYS A 30 9.35 4.94 3.59
CA CYS A 30 8.74 6.22 3.89
C CYS A 30 8.05 6.82 2.66
N VAL A 31 6.82 7.27 2.85
CA VAL A 31 6.09 8.09 1.89
C VAL A 31 6.05 9.53 2.42
N PRO A 32 6.79 10.46 1.79
CA PRO A 32 6.82 11.85 2.22
C PRO A 32 5.44 12.50 2.24
N GLY A 33 5.19 13.33 3.25
CA GLY A 33 4.01 14.16 3.35
C GLY A 33 3.90 15.15 2.20
N GLY A 34 2.71 15.69 1.96
CA GLY A 34 2.50 16.62 0.86
C GLY A 34 1.16 16.46 0.17
N TRP A 35 0.87 17.43 -0.68
CA TRP A 35 -0.27 17.43 -1.58
C TRP A 35 -0.10 16.36 -2.65
N PHE A 36 -1.18 15.65 -2.95
CA PHE A 36 -1.24 14.76 -4.10
C PHE A 36 -2.62 14.79 -4.78
N ILE A 37 -2.67 14.28 -6.00
CA ILE A 37 -3.89 14.08 -6.75
C ILE A 37 -4.49 12.71 -6.42
N ARG A 38 -5.62 12.70 -5.71
CA ARG A 38 -6.45 11.50 -5.46
C ARG A 38 -7.53 11.36 -6.54
N GLY A 39 -7.87 10.13 -6.90
CA GLY A 39 -8.95 9.79 -7.82
C GLY A 39 -8.64 10.12 -9.28
N ALA A 40 -9.65 9.98 -10.12
CA ALA A 40 -9.60 10.26 -11.54
C ALA A 40 -11.00 10.63 -12.07
N ASN A 41 -11.08 11.56 -13.02
CA ASN A 41 -12.36 12.03 -13.59
C ASN A 41 -12.80 11.22 -14.82
N ASP A 42 -11.86 10.63 -15.53
CA ASP A 42 -12.02 9.85 -16.76
C ASP A 42 -12.23 8.35 -16.51
N GLN A 43 -12.28 7.94 -15.24
CA GLN A 43 -12.46 6.54 -14.83
C GLN A 43 -13.89 6.28 -14.31
N ARG A 44 -14.08 5.12 -13.69
CA ARG A 44 -15.35 4.68 -13.08
C ARG A 44 -15.84 5.68 -12.04
N ARG A 45 -17.16 5.67 -11.77
CA ARG A 45 -17.83 6.66 -10.90
C ARG A 45 -17.28 6.65 -9.47
N ASP A 46 -16.91 5.48 -8.96
CA ASP A 46 -16.32 5.25 -7.64
C ASP A 46 -14.89 5.81 -7.51
N GLN A 47 -14.22 6.15 -8.62
CA GLN A 47 -12.89 6.76 -8.63
C GLN A 47 -12.95 8.30 -8.73
N ARG A 48 -14.14 8.88 -8.84
CA ARG A 48 -14.38 10.32 -8.98
C ARG A 48 -14.70 10.97 -7.62
N PRO A 49 -14.47 12.29 -7.45
CA PRO A 49 -13.76 13.18 -8.36
C PRO A 49 -12.24 13.11 -8.18
N ARG A 50 -11.52 13.51 -9.22
CA ARG A 50 -10.11 13.90 -9.11
C ARG A 50 -10.02 15.12 -8.18
N ALA A 51 -9.24 15.01 -7.11
CA ALA A 51 -9.10 16.07 -6.11
C ALA A 51 -7.66 16.18 -5.60
N LYS A 52 -7.20 17.41 -5.34
CA LYS A 52 -5.91 17.66 -4.68
C LYS A 52 -6.13 17.65 -3.17
N ILE A 53 -5.49 16.71 -2.47
CA ILE A 53 -5.60 16.58 -1.00
C ILE A 53 -4.22 16.48 -0.36
N TYR A 54 -4.12 16.83 0.92
CA TYR A 54 -2.88 16.71 1.69
C TYR A 54 -2.87 15.41 2.48
N VAL A 55 -1.74 14.69 2.45
CA VAL A 55 -1.49 13.51 3.29
C VAL A 55 -0.18 13.72 4.02
N ASN A 56 -0.19 13.54 5.35
CA ASN A 56 0.99 13.63 6.20
C ASN A 56 2.03 12.58 5.81
N THR A 57 3.28 12.75 6.24
CA THR A 57 4.31 11.73 6.10
C THR A 57 3.89 10.46 6.86
N PHE A 58 4.09 9.29 6.25
CA PHE A 58 3.81 8.01 6.89
C PHE A 58 4.80 6.94 6.40
N LEU A 59 4.85 5.83 7.12
CA LEU A 59 5.60 4.64 6.74
C LEU A 59 4.61 3.58 6.24
N LEU A 60 4.99 2.84 5.22
CA LEU A 60 4.23 1.72 4.67
C LEU A 60 5.16 0.51 4.51
N ASP A 61 4.64 -0.69 4.68
CA ASP A 61 5.42 -1.91 4.43
C ASP A 61 5.87 -1.96 2.96
N ARG A 62 7.12 -2.39 2.73
CA ARG A 62 7.69 -2.47 1.38
C ARG A 62 7.00 -3.51 0.51
N TYR A 63 6.48 -4.54 1.14
CA TYR A 63 5.84 -5.69 0.53
C TYR A 63 4.46 -5.90 1.17
N GLU A 64 3.60 -6.61 0.47
CA GLU A 64 2.41 -7.20 1.07
C GLU A 64 2.82 -8.15 2.21
N VAL A 65 1.98 -8.27 3.26
CA VAL A 65 2.21 -9.24 4.33
C VAL A 65 2.21 -10.64 3.75
N THR A 66 3.27 -11.41 4.00
CA THR A 66 3.39 -12.74 3.41
C THR A 66 2.58 -13.79 4.16
N ALA A 67 2.32 -14.92 3.50
CA ALA A 67 1.65 -16.05 4.13
C ALA A 67 2.43 -16.57 5.33
N GLY A 68 3.77 -16.70 5.20
CA GLY A 68 4.64 -17.16 6.27
C GLY A 68 4.67 -16.22 7.47
N GLU A 69 4.64 -14.89 7.24
CA GLU A 69 4.57 -13.90 8.32
C GLU A 69 3.25 -13.97 9.09
N TYR A 70 2.12 -14.06 8.38
CA TYR A 70 0.81 -14.18 9.00
C TYR A 70 0.66 -15.50 9.75
N ASP A 71 1.07 -16.61 9.13
CA ASP A 71 0.92 -17.94 9.70
C ASP A 71 1.81 -18.12 10.93
N ARG A 72 3.00 -17.52 10.96
CA ARG A 72 3.81 -17.42 12.19
C ARG A 72 3.06 -16.68 13.31
N CYS A 73 2.43 -15.55 13.01
CA CYS A 73 1.64 -14.82 14.01
C CYS A 73 0.46 -15.65 14.57
N VAL A 74 -0.15 -16.49 13.73
CA VAL A 74 -1.21 -17.42 14.15
C VAL A 74 -0.65 -18.55 15.01
N LEU A 75 0.48 -19.15 14.61
CA LEU A 75 1.15 -20.20 15.38
C LEU A 75 1.61 -19.72 16.76
N GLU A 76 2.01 -18.45 16.88
CA GLU A 76 2.33 -17.79 18.15
C GLU A 76 1.09 -17.45 18.99
N GLY A 77 -0.12 -17.72 18.49
CA GLY A 77 -1.38 -17.42 19.18
C GLY A 77 -1.73 -15.93 19.27
N ARG A 78 -1.06 -15.08 18.47
CA ARG A 78 -1.24 -13.62 18.50
C ARG A 78 -2.24 -13.12 17.47
N CYS A 79 -2.36 -13.80 16.33
CA CYS A 79 -3.27 -13.43 15.25
C CYS A 79 -4.44 -14.42 15.11
N VAL A 80 -5.54 -13.94 14.55
CA VAL A 80 -6.75 -14.74 14.30
C VAL A 80 -6.49 -15.74 13.18
N TYR A 81 -6.65 -17.03 13.46
CA TYR A 81 -6.73 -18.04 12.40
C TYR A 81 -8.01 -17.82 11.57
N GLN A 82 -7.86 -17.71 10.25
CA GLN A 82 -8.99 -17.62 9.34
C GLN A 82 -8.91 -18.74 8.29
N LYS A 83 -9.89 -19.65 8.34
CA LYS A 83 -10.03 -20.70 7.33
C LYS A 83 -10.30 -20.06 5.96
N THR A 84 -9.59 -20.53 4.95
CA THR A 84 -9.69 -20.03 3.58
C THR A 84 -9.86 -21.17 2.58
N ASN A 85 -10.51 -20.90 1.45
CA ASN A 85 -10.57 -21.84 0.32
C ASN A 85 -9.40 -21.63 -0.66
N TYR A 86 -8.52 -20.66 -0.38
CA TYR A 86 -7.38 -20.27 -1.18
C TYR A 86 -6.09 -21.02 -0.76
N ASN A 87 -6.20 -22.31 -0.42
CA ASN A 87 -5.09 -23.10 0.13
C ASN A 87 -3.93 -23.33 -0.85
N HIS A 88 -4.11 -22.97 -2.13
CA HIS A 88 -3.10 -23.02 -3.18
C HIS A 88 -2.33 -21.69 -3.33
N PHE A 89 -2.63 -20.69 -2.50
CA PHE A 89 -1.97 -19.39 -2.41
C PHE A 89 -1.38 -19.19 -1.00
N SER A 90 -0.55 -20.14 -0.58
CA SER A 90 -0.04 -20.21 0.80
C SER A 90 1.46 -20.48 0.90
N HIS A 91 2.22 -20.27 -0.18
CA HIS A 91 3.68 -20.33 -0.08
C HIS A 91 4.18 -19.18 0.79
N ASP A 92 5.20 -19.42 1.61
CA ASP A 92 5.65 -18.50 2.66
C ASP A 92 5.96 -17.09 2.18
N ASP A 93 6.49 -16.94 0.96
CA ASP A 93 6.88 -15.66 0.36
C ASP A 93 5.79 -15.02 -0.52
N GLN A 94 4.62 -15.67 -0.66
CA GLN A 94 3.47 -15.12 -1.36
C GLN A 94 2.63 -14.25 -0.43
N PRO A 95 1.86 -13.27 -0.96
CA PRO A 95 0.98 -12.46 -0.14
C PRO A 95 -0.08 -13.33 0.54
N LYS A 96 -0.38 -13.03 1.82
CA LYS A 96 -1.44 -13.71 2.54
C LYS A 96 -2.80 -13.30 1.97
N VAL A 97 -3.51 -14.28 1.41
CA VAL A 97 -4.84 -14.08 0.84
C VAL A 97 -5.96 -14.73 1.69
N GLY A 98 -7.20 -14.36 1.39
CA GLY A 98 -8.38 -14.93 2.04
C GLY A 98 -8.62 -14.45 3.46
N LEU A 99 -8.07 -13.29 3.83
CA LEU A 99 -8.31 -12.61 5.11
C LEU A 99 -9.52 -11.68 5.02
N SER A 100 -10.24 -11.55 6.14
CA SER A 100 -11.21 -10.47 6.33
C SER A 100 -10.47 -9.17 6.64
N TRP A 101 -11.12 -8.03 6.41
CA TRP A 101 -10.58 -6.73 6.82
C TRP A 101 -10.26 -6.70 8.33
N TYR A 102 -11.09 -7.32 9.16
CA TYR A 102 -10.89 -7.41 10.61
C TYR A 102 -9.63 -8.21 10.96
N ALA A 103 -9.39 -9.34 10.30
CA ALA A 103 -8.19 -10.15 10.50
C ALA A 103 -6.92 -9.40 10.06
N ALA A 104 -6.96 -8.74 8.90
CA ALA A 104 -5.85 -7.91 8.42
C ALA A 104 -5.53 -6.78 9.39
N ARG A 105 -6.55 -6.06 9.87
CA ARG A 105 -6.35 -4.98 10.84
C ARG A 105 -5.84 -5.49 12.20
N ASN A 106 -6.32 -6.63 12.66
CA ASN A 106 -5.82 -7.28 13.87
C ASN A 106 -4.31 -7.58 13.73
N TYR A 107 -3.89 -8.19 12.62
CA TYR A 107 -2.48 -8.44 12.33
C TYR A 107 -1.65 -7.15 12.38
N CYS A 108 -2.07 -6.08 11.69
CA CYS A 108 -1.37 -4.80 11.70
C CYS A 108 -1.17 -4.29 13.14
N ARG A 109 -2.22 -4.34 13.97
CA ARG A 109 -2.16 -3.90 15.37
C ARG A 109 -1.24 -4.75 16.22
N VAL A 110 -1.24 -6.07 16.02
CA VAL A 110 -0.31 -7.00 16.71
C VAL A 110 1.15 -6.65 16.39
N MET A 111 1.41 -6.16 15.17
CA MET A 111 2.73 -5.70 14.73
C MET A 111 3.04 -4.24 15.11
N GLY A 112 2.17 -3.57 15.87
CA GLY A 112 2.34 -2.16 16.25
C GLY A 112 2.10 -1.18 15.10
N LYS A 113 1.33 -1.58 14.08
CA LYS A 113 0.98 -0.82 12.87
C LYS A 113 -0.56 -0.63 12.78
N ASP A 114 -1.04 -0.01 11.71
CA ASP A 114 -2.46 -0.03 11.31
C ASP A 114 -2.54 -0.15 9.78
N LEU A 115 -3.73 -0.42 9.23
CA LEU A 115 -3.96 -0.40 7.79
C LEU A 115 -3.80 1.03 7.24
N PRO A 116 -3.29 1.20 6.01
CA PRO A 116 -3.29 2.51 5.38
C PRO A 116 -4.73 2.97 5.11
N THR A 117 -4.94 4.29 5.18
CA THR A 117 -6.15 4.88 4.58
C THR A 117 -6.08 4.76 3.06
N GLU A 118 -7.23 4.82 2.38
CA GLU A 118 -7.27 4.83 0.91
C GLU A 118 -6.38 5.93 0.31
N ALA A 119 -6.43 7.14 0.88
CA ALA A 119 -5.60 8.26 0.44
C ALA A 119 -4.09 8.02 0.63
N GLN A 120 -3.70 7.35 1.72
CA GLN A 120 -2.31 6.94 1.93
C GLN A 120 -1.87 5.90 0.89
N TRP A 121 -2.67 4.85 0.70
CA TRP A 121 -2.37 3.80 -0.27
C TRP A 121 -2.26 4.36 -1.69
N GLU A 122 -3.21 5.20 -2.11
CA GLU A 122 -3.21 5.80 -3.44
C GLU A 122 -2.02 6.75 -3.65
N LYS A 123 -1.68 7.59 -2.66
CA LYS A 123 -0.50 8.45 -2.74
C LYS A 123 0.79 7.65 -2.84
N ALA A 124 0.89 6.56 -2.08
CA ALA A 124 2.04 5.66 -2.09
C ALA A 124 2.20 5.01 -3.47
N ALA A 125 1.10 4.56 -4.08
CA ALA A 125 1.07 3.95 -5.39
C ALA A 125 1.34 4.96 -6.52
N ARG A 126 0.65 6.12 -6.54
CA ARG A 126 0.52 7.00 -7.71
C ARG A 126 1.30 8.31 -7.63
N GLY A 127 2.03 8.55 -6.54
CA GLY A 127 2.83 9.77 -6.39
C GLY A 127 2.02 11.08 -6.27
N PRO A 128 2.72 12.22 -6.25
CA PRO A 128 2.11 13.54 -6.06
C PRO A 128 1.18 13.95 -7.23
N ASP A 129 1.53 13.57 -8.45
CA ASP A 129 0.83 14.02 -9.66
C ASP A 129 -0.33 13.10 -10.08
N GLY A 130 -0.53 12.00 -9.35
CA GLY A 130 -1.57 11.01 -9.61
C GLY A 130 -1.30 10.27 -10.92
N GLU A 131 -0.11 9.69 -11.07
CA GLU A 131 0.24 8.88 -12.25
C GLU A 131 -0.69 7.67 -12.40
N LYS A 132 -0.77 7.12 -13.62
CA LYS A 132 -1.67 6.00 -13.89
C LYS A 132 -1.28 4.71 -13.14
N ASN A 133 0.02 4.46 -13.00
CA ASN A 133 0.57 3.27 -12.34
C ASN A 133 1.78 3.66 -11.47
N PRO A 134 2.28 2.75 -10.60
CA PRO A 134 3.43 3.03 -9.73
C PRO A 134 4.76 3.34 -10.44
N TRP A 135 4.87 2.99 -11.70
CA TRP A 135 6.01 3.27 -12.57
C TRP A 135 5.72 4.40 -13.59
N GLY A 136 4.64 5.16 -13.40
CA GLY A 136 4.25 6.25 -14.28
C GLY A 136 3.08 5.91 -15.20
N ASN A 137 3.06 6.51 -16.40
CA ASN A 137 1.88 6.51 -17.28
C ASN A 137 1.89 5.41 -18.36
N GLU A 138 2.93 4.59 -18.40
CA GLU A 138 3.02 3.44 -19.31
C GLU A 138 1.99 2.37 -18.96
N SER A 139 1.56 1.58 -19.95
CA SER A 139 0.55 0.54 -19.74
C SER A 139 1.07 -0.59 -18.85
N ALA A 140 0.19 -1.14 -18.01
CA ALA A 140 0.52 -2.30 -17.20
C ALA A 140 0.77 -3.55 -18.05
N THR A 141 1.88 -4.22 -17.75
CA THR A 141 2.34 -5.43 -18.42
C THR A 141 2.80 -6.46 -17.38
N CYS A 142 2.92 -7.71 -17.80
CA CYS A 142 3.37 -8.79 -16.92
C CYS A 142 4.82 -8.66 -16.44
N SER A 143 5.64 -7.82 -17.06
CA SER A 143 6.99 -7.50 -16.59
C SER A 143 6.98 -6.44 -15.49
N LEU A 144 5.89 -5.67 -15.34
CA LEU A 144 5.76 -4.58 -14.38
C LEU A 144 4.84 -4.94 -13.21
N ALA A 145 3.88 -5.85 -13.41
CA ALA A 145 2.93 -6.26 -12.38
C ALA A 145 2.44 -7.71 -12.56
N VAL A 146 1.92 -8.29 -11.48
CA VAL A 146 1.19 -9.56 -11.51
C VAL A 146 -0.27 -9.29 -11.85
N ILE A 147 -0.60 -9.37 -13.14
CA ILE A 147 -1.94 -9.02 -13.67
C ILE A 147 -2.47 -10.09 -14.62
N MET A 148 -3.74 -9.98 -15.01
CA MET A 148 -4.26 -10.70 -16.17
C MET A 148 -3.83 -9.98 -17.46
N ASN A 149 -3.21 -10.71 -18.38
CA ASN A 149 -2.93 -10.17 -19.70
C ASN A 149 -4.19 -10.10 -20.57
N LYS A 150 -4.09 -9.46 -21.74
CA LYS A 150 -5.19 -9.29 -22.70
C LYS A 150 -5.82 -10.59 -23.20
N LYS A 151 -5.15 -11.75 -23.03
CA LYS A 151 -5.65 -13.08 -23.37
C LYS A 151 -6.32 -13.79 -22.19
N GLY A 152 -6.56 -13.09 -21.08
CA GLY A 152 -7.14 -13.62 -19.85
C GLY A 152 -6.22 -14.60 -19.10
N ARG A 153 -4.91 -14.54 -19.32
CA ARG A 153 -3.93 -15.38 -18.60
C ARG A 153 -3.22 -14.53 -17.55
N GLY A 154 -3.32 -14.94 -16.28
CA GLY A 154 -2.55 -14.35 -15.20
C GLY A 154 -1.06 -14.66 -15.34
N CYS A 155 -0.22 -13.76 -14.83
CA CYS A 155 1.24 -13.89 -14.89
C CYS A 155 1.92 -13.89 -13.52
N GLY A 156 1.27 -14.43 -12.49
CA GLY A 156 1.95 -14.72 -11.22
C GLY A 156 2.75 -16.02 -11.26
N ALA A 157 2.93 -16.68 -10.12
CA ALA A 157 3.75 -17.89 -10.02
C ALA A 157 3.24 -18.99 -10.96
N LYS A 158 4.14 -19.55 -11.76
CA LYS A 158 3.88 -20.76 -12.54
C LYS A 158 4.01 -21.96 -11.58
N ALA A 159 2.91 -22.58 -11.18
CA ALA A 159 2.99 -23.82 -10.41
C ALA A 159 2.20 -24.92 -11.10
N VAL A 160 2.92 -26.00 -11.48
CA VAL A 160 2.62 -27.44 -11.72
C VAL A 160 1.18 -27.93 -12.06
N SER A 161 0.19 -27.07 -12.31
CA SER A 161 -1.15 -27.48 -12.69
C SER A 161 -1.82 -26.44 -13.61
N ARG A 162 -2.87 -26.89 -14.30
CA ARG A 162 -3.59 -26.17 -15.37
C ARG A 162 -4.41 -24.95 -14.90
N GLU A 163 -4.31 -24.56 -13.63
CA GLU A 163 -5.05 -23.44 -13.05
C GLU A 163 -4.45 -22.09 -13.50
N LYS A 164 -5.30 -21.24 -14.08
CA LYS A 164 -4.91 -19.92 -14.59
C LYS A 164 -4.95 -18.90 -13.44
N GLY A 165 -3.87 -18.15 -13.26
CA GLY A 165 -3.80 -17.02 -12.33
C GLY A 165 -3.50 -17.45 -10.90
N ARG A 166 -2.24 -17.29 -10.49
CA ARG A 166 -1.81 -17.40 -9.09
C ARG A 166 -1.17 -16.09 -8.63
N THR A 167 -1.08 -15.90 -7.33
CA THR A 167 -0.18 -14.90 -6.73
C THR A 167 1.27 -15.21 -7.14
N ALA A 168 2.16 -14.24 -7.05
CA ALA A 168 3.61 -14.47 -7.11
C ALA A 168 4.20 -14.15 -5.74
N ASP A 169 5.47 -14.48 -5.56
CA ASP A 169 6.21 -14.02 -4.39
C ASP A 169 6.20 -12.48 -4.38
N VAL A 170 6.07 -11.91 -3.18
CA VAL A 170 6.05 -10.45 -3.01
C VAL A 170 7.37 -9.87 -3.51
N GLY A 171 7.31 -8.71 -4.17
CA GLY A 171 8.50 -8.08 -4.74
C GLY A 171 9.03 -8.76 -6.01
N SER A 172 8.28 -9.67 -6.63
CA SER A 172 8.70 -10.35 -7.87
C SER A 172 8.71 -9.44 -9.11
N ARG A 173 8.31 -8.18 -8.97
CA ARG A 173 8.30 -7.16 -10.03
C ARG A 173 9.18 -5.97 -9.66
N PRO A 174 9.57 -5.14 -10.64
CA PRO A 174 10.40 -3.97 -10.36
C PRO A 174 9.82 -3.12 -9.24
N VAL A 175 10.71 -2.60 -8.40
CA VAL A 175 10.32 -1.71 -7.32
C VAL A 175 9.59 -0.49 -7.86
N GLY A 176 8.48 -0.13 -7.24
CA GLY A 176 7.72 1.06 -7.55
C GLY A 176 8.24 2.29 -6.81
N ARG A 177 7.41 3.33 -6.81
CA ARG A 177 7.70 4.58 -6.11
C ARG A 177 7.93 4.32 -4.61
N TYR A 178 8.80 5.13 -4.02
CA TYR A 178 9.16 5.10 -2.59
C TYR A 178 9.73 3.76 -2.09
N GLY A 179 10.19 2.87 -2.97
CA GLY A 179 10.75 1.58 -2.58
C GLY A 179 9.68 0.51 -2.24
N LEU A 180 8.44 0.75 -2.64
CA LEU A 180 7.27 -0.11 -2.42
C LEU A 180 7.08 -1.04 -3.62
N TYR A 181 6.67 -2.28 -3.37
CA TYR A 181 6.44 -3.29 -4.40
C TYR A 181 4.95 -3.59 -4.56
N ASP A 182 4.57 -4.06 -5.76
CA ASP A 182 3.24 -4.61 -6.06
C ASP A 182 2.03 -3.67 -5.77
N MET A 183 2.23 -2.36 -5.86
CA MET A 183 1.22 -1.32 -5.56
C MET A 183 0.23 -1.00 -6.72
N ILE A 184 -0.36 -2.02 -7.38
CA ILE A 184 -1.28 -1.82 -8.52
C ILE A 184 -2.70 -2.33 -8.28
#